data_AF-A0A8J3DWW0-F1
#
_entry.id   AF-A0A8J3DWW0-F1
#
_cell.length_a   1.000
_cell.length_b   1.000
_cell.length_c   1.000
_cell.angle_alpha   90.00
_cell.angle_beta   90.00
_cell.angle_gamma   90.00
#
_symmetry.space_group_name_H-M   'P 1'
#
loop_
_entity.id
_entity.type
_entity.pdbx_description
1 polymer ?
#
loop_
_entity_poly.entity_id
_entity_poly.type
_entity_poly.pdbx_seq_one_letter_code
_entity_poly.pdbx_strand_id
1 'polypeptide(L)' 'MTGYTQVWTAIDFEADGKQGDWLRVPHSTDLSGYGVIPIPIVCIKNGEGPTALFVGGSHGDEYEG' A
#
# COMPACT_ATOMS: atom_id res chain seq x y z
N MET A 1 -5.27 11.01 -20.51
CA MET A 1 -5.41 10.26 -19.23
C MET A 1 -4.85 11.15 -18.14
N THR A 2 -5.65 11.46 -17.13
CA THR A 2 -5.23 12.27 -15.98
C THR A 2 -4.08 11.59 -15.25
N GLY A 3 -3.02 12.33 -14.92
CA GLY A 3 -1.73 11.81 -14.41
C GLY A 3 -1.73 11.28 -12.97
N TYR A 4 -2.76 10.51 -12.58
CA TYR A 4 -2.86 9.88 -11.27
C TYR A 4 -2.60 8.37 -11.37
N THR A 5 -2.08 7.80 -10.27
CA THR A 5 -1.87 6.36 -10.13
C THR A 5 -3.20 5.59 -10.19
N GLN A 6 -3.18 4.36 -10.72
CA GLN A 6 -4.30 3.41 -10.63
C GLN A 6 -4.30 2.62 -9.31
N VAL A 7 -3.22 2.71 -8.54
CA VAL A 7 -3.09 2.05 -7.23
C VAL A 7 -3.95 2.80 -6.21
N TRP A 8 -4.73 2.07 -5.42
CA TRP A 8 -5.64 2.67 -4.44
C TRP A 8 -5.65 1.89 -3.12
N THR A 9 -6.07 2.55 -2.04
CA THR A 9 -6.19 1.96 -0.70
C THR A 9 -7.35 2.57 0.06
N ALA A 10 -7.87 1.86 1.05
CA ALA A 10 -8.87 2.37 1.99
C ALA A 10 -8.23 2.99 3.25
N ILE A 11 -6.90 2.97 3.38
CA ILE A 11 -6.18 3.64 4.48
C ILE A 11 -6.47 5.14 4.43
N ASP A 12 -6.95 5.68 5.56
CA ASP A 12 -7.00 7.12 5.81
C ASP A 12 -5.69 7.54 6.50
N PHE A 13 -4.78 8.16 5.75
CA PHE A 13 -3.48 8.57 6.29
C PHE A 13 -3.56 9.69 7.34
N GLU A 14 -4.72 10.34 7.49
CA GLU A 14 -4.90 11.42 8.45
C GLU A 14 -5.52 10.99 9.77
N ALA A 15 -6.14 9.81 9.84
CA ALA A 15 -6.77 9.30 11.05
C ALA A 15 -5.74 8.79 12.07
N ASP A 16 -5.88 9.23 13.32
CA ASP A 16 -5.15 8.67 14.46
C ASP A 16 -5.52 7.20 14.70
N GLY A 17 -4.57 6.43 15.24
CA GLY A 17 -4.70 5.02 15.54
C GLY A 17 -3.83 4.14 14.62
N LYS A 18 -4.19 2.86 14.55
CA LYS A 18 -3.51 1.84 13.73
C LYS A 18 -4.48 1.28 12.70
N GLN A 19 -4.11 1.36 11.43
CA GLN A 19 -4.85 0.82 10.31
C GLN A 19 -3.97 -0.19 9.55
N GLY A 20 -4.55 -1.32 9.14
CA GLY A 20 -3.88 -2.32 8.31
C GLY A 20 -4.79 -2.71 7.16
N ASP A 21 -4.30 -2.61 5.92
CA ASP A 21 -5.02 -2.92 4.69
C ASP A 21 -4.00 -3.18 3.55
N TRP A 22 -4.39 -2.94 2.30
CA TRP A 22 -3.58 -3.19 1.10
C TRP A 22 -3.54 -1.96 0.20
N LEU A 23 -2.38 -1.69 -0.40
CA LEU A 23 -2.31 -0.95 -1.66
C LEU A 23 -2.71 -1.91 -2.78
N ARG A 24 -3.81 -1.63 -3.44
CA ARG A 24 -4.38 -2.50 -4.48
C ARG A 24 -3.86 -2.05 -5.83
N VAL A 25 -3.01 -2.86 -6.44
CA VAL A 25 -2.49 -2.62 -7.79
C VAL A 25 -3.37 -3.37 -8.79
N PRO A 26 -4.11 -2.67 -9.67
CA PRO A 26 -4.85 -3.34 -10.73
C PRO A 26 -3.90 -4.14 -11.62
N HIS A 27 -4.18 -5.42 -11.80
CA HIS A 27 -3.35 -6.33 -12.56
C HIS A 27 -4.23 -7.25 -13.41
N SER A 28 -4.31 -6.92 -14.70
CA SER A 28 -5.07 -7.70 -15.67
C SER A 28 -4.22 -8.83 -16.23
N THR A 29 -4.75 -10.04 -16.23
CA THR A 29 -4.12 -11.24 -16.81
C THR A 29 -5.17 -12.06 -17.55
N ASP A 30 -4.74 -13.02 -18.36
CA ASP A 30 -5.64 -13.98 -19.01
C ASP A 30 -6.50 -14.76 -18.00
N LEU A 31 -5.99 -14.95 -16.78
CA LEU A 31 -6.68 -15.64 -15.68
C LEU A 31 -7.59 -14.72 -14.86
N SER A 32 -7.41 -13.39 -14.94
CA SER A 32 -8.19 -12.42 -14.18
C SER A 32 -8.17 -11.03 -14.84
N GLY A 33 -9.24 -10.72 -15.59
CA GLY A 33 -9.35 -9.46 -16.34
C GLY A 33 -9.37 -8.20 -15.47
N TYR A 34 -9.88 -8.31 -14.23
CA TYR A 34 -9.95 -7.23 -13.23
C TYR A 34 -9.22 -7.62 -11.94
N GLY A 35 -8.12 -8.36 -12.08
CA GLY A 35 -7.30 -8.80 -10.96
C GLY A 35 -6.66 -7.65 -10.19
N VAL A 36 -6.20 -7.96 -8.98
CA VAL A 36 -5.50 -7.04 -8.09
C VAL A 36 -4.32 -7.78 -7.45
N ILE A 37 -3.15 -7.14 -7.43
CA ILE A 37 -2.04 -7.54 -6.56
C ILE A 37 -2.15 -6.72 -5.26
N PRO A 38 -2.41 -7.36 -4.10
CA PRO A 38 -2.50 -6.67 -2.83
C PRO A 38 -1.11 -6.50 -2.19
N ILE A 39 -0.62 -5.26 -2.09
CA ILE A 39 0.63 -4.93 -1.39
C ILE A 39 0.29 -4.56 0.07
N PRO A 40 0.77 -5.29 1.09
CA PRO A 40 0.39 -5.04 2.48
C PRO A 40 0.90 -3.68 2.96
N ILE A 41 0.08 -2.97 3.73
CA ILE A 41 0.46 -1.70 4.37
C ILE A 41 -0.15 -1.61 5.76
N VAL A 42 0.63 -1.05 6.69
CA VAL A 42 0.16 -0.64 8.02
C VAL A 42 0.49 0.84 8.20
N CYS A 43 -0.47 1.64 8.64
CA CYS A 43 -0.30 3.05 9.00
C CYS A 43 -0.59 3.22 10.48
N ILE A 44 0.30 3.92 11.20
CA ILE A 44 0.13 4.25 12.61
C ILE A 44 0.36 5.75 12.77
N LYS A 45 -0.65 6.46 13.28
CA LYS A 45 -0.59 7.89 13.55
C LYS A 45 -1.09 8.17 14.97
N ASN A 46 -0.46 9.12 15.66
CA ASN A 46 -0.91 9.59 16.96
C ASN A 46 -0.44 11.03 17.18
N GLY A 47 -1.31 11.99 16.86
CA GLY A 47 -1.02 13.43 16.98
C GLY A 47 -0.07 13.95 15.91
N GLU A 48 0.68 15.01 16.24
CA GLU A 48 1.58 15.71 15.31
C GLU A 48 3.04 15.28 15.47
N GLY A 49 3.73 15.11 14.35
CA GLY A 49 5.14 14.72 14.31
C GLY A 49 5.59 14.40 12.88
N PRO A 50 6.88 14.05 12.69
CA PRO A 50 7.38 13.63 11.39
C PRO A 50 6.83 12.23 11.01
N THR A 51 6.65 12.00 9.71
CA THR A 51 6.30 10.69 9.16
C THR A 51 7.56 9.93 8.75
N ALA A 52 7.65 8.65 9.16
CA ALA A 52 8.65 7.72 8.64
C ALA A 52 7.96 6.69 7.73
N LEU A 53 8.61 6.34 6.61
CA LEU A 53 8.17 5.27 5.70
C LEU A 53 9.17 4.12 5.77
N PHE A 54 8.66 2.93 6.09
CA PHE A 54 9.42 1.68 6.08
C PHE A 54 8.94 0.81 4.92
N VAL A 55 9.88 0.25 4.16
CA VAL A 55 9.60 -0.63 3.02
C VAL A 55 10.57 -1.80 3.09
N GLY A 56 10.03 -3.01 2.99
CA GLY A 56 10.77 -4.28 2.89
C GLY A 56 10.34 -5.05 1.64
N GLY A 57 11.15 -6.04 1.24
CA GLY A 57 10.84 -6.89 0.08
C GLY A 57 10.87 -6.16 -1.27
N SER A 58 11.71 -5.12 -1.41
CA SER A 58 11.93 -4.45 -2.70
C SER A 58 12.45 -5.44 -3.74
N HIS A 59 13.33 -6.34 -3.31
CA HIS A 59 13.64 -7.59 -4.00
C HIS A 59 12.98 -8.76 -3.25
N GLY A 60 12.49 -9.75 -3.99
CA GLY A 60 11.72 -10.88 -3.44
C GLY A 60 12.53 -11.92 -2.66
N ASP A 61 13.85 -11.76 -2.65
CA ASP A 61 14.85 -12.63 -2.02
C ASP A 61 15.63 -11.94 -0.90
N GLU A 62 15.24 -10.73 -0.49
CA GLU A 62 15.78 -9.99 0.66
C GLU A 62 14.79 -10.02 1.84
N TYR A 63 15.16 -10.62 2.98
CA TYR A 63 14.21 -11.05 4.01
C TYR A 63 14.24 -10.25 5.32
N GLU A 64 15.31 -9.48 5.55
CA GLU A 64 15.55 -8.78 6.82
C GLU A 64 14.66 -7.54 7.02
N GLY A 65 14.20 -6.94 5.91
CA GLY A 65 13.46 -5.68 5.87
C GLY A 65 11.99 -5.78 6.26
#